data_AF-A0AA39LEJ7-F1
#
_entry.id   AF-A0AA39LEJ7-F1
#
_cell.length_a   1.000
_cell.length_b   1.000
_cell.length_c   1.000
_cell.angle_alpha   90.00
_cell.angle_beta   90.00
_cell.angle_gamma   90.00
#
_symmetry.space_group_name_H-M   'P 1'
#
loop_
_entity.id
_entity.type
_entity.pdbx_description
1 polymer ?
#
loop_
_entity_poly.entity_id
_entity_poly.type
_entity_poly.pdbx_seq_one_letter_code
_entity_poly.pdbx_strand_id
1 'polypeptide(L)'
;MNLIFVIVLVIWPLVTADVLPIPLGDEAASPTPYIEKFSDKIRNVSCSSYGEGAFVFGCSDEYFVCRAFGSVYLKYLMHCPYGIHGQRLMMNPKNDQCDYPYRINVCVQAIDSTNATKIFRKKPFSCRNRTDGYYAMDSCSHEYAQCIGGYLHVHLCPTPYEFYDLRTGTCEYKSKCPKTSPDATNASNSQSQDAEQVN
;
A
#
# COMPACT_ATOMS: atom_id res chain seq x y z
N MET A 1 21.04 -27.62 93.29
CA MET A 1 19.78 -27.79 94.04
C MET A 1 18.65 -27.19 93.22
N ASN A 2 17.80 -28.07 92.70
CA ASN A 2 16.40 -27.94 92.27
C ASN A 2 15.94 -26.89 91.23
N LEU A 3 15.57 -27.47 90.07
CA LEU A 3 14.40 -27.22 89.21
C LEU A 3 13.33 -26.26 89.76
N ILE A 4 12.92 -25.30 88.92
CA ILE A 4 11.50 -24.94 88.71
C ILE A 4 11.28 -24.70 87.21
N PHE A 5 10.51 -25.58 86.58
CA PHE A 5 9.96 -25.41 85.23
C PHE A 5 8.77 -24.46 85.31
N VAL A 6 8.79 -23.35 84.55
CA VAL A 6 7.60 -22.52 84.31
C VAL A 6 7.18 -22.75 82.86
N ILE A 7 6.15 -23.58 82.68
CA ILE A 7 5.49 -23.80 81.39
C ILE A 7 4.55 -22.61 81.19
N VAL A 8 4.93 -21.67 80.34
CA VAL A 8 4.01 -20.62 79.84
C VAL A 8 3.31 -21.19 78.62
N LEU A 9 2.03 -21.53 78.79
CA LEU A 9 1.09 -21.82 77.70
C LEU A 9 0.89 -20.55 76.88
N VAL A 10 1.65 -20.38 75.79
CA VAL A 10 1.37 -19.34 74.80
C VAL A 10 0.36 -19.91 73.81
N ILE A 11 -0.87 -19.45 74.01
CA ILE A 11 -2.05 -19.68 73.19
C ILE A 11 -1.73 -19.19 71.77
N TRP A 12 -1.81 -20.09 70.79
CA TRP A 12 -1.68 -19.75 69.37
C TRP A 12 -2.84 -18.81 69.00
N PRO A 13 -2.60 -17.61 68.42
CA PRO A 13 -3.69 -16.82 67.88
C PRO A 13 -4.27 -17.54 66.65
N LEU A 14 -5.60 -17.63 66.64
CA LEU A 14 -6.39 -18.08 65.51
C LEU A 14 -5.98 -17.32 64.25
N VAL A 15 -5.74 -18.09 63.19
CA VAL A 15 -5.54 -17.60 61.82
C VAL A 15 -6.81 -16.85 61.41
N THR A 16 -6.76 -15.52 61.34
CA THR A 16 -7.75 -14.76 60.59
C THR A 16 -7.41 -14.91 59.12
N ALA A 17 -8.28 -15.58 58.37
CA ALA A 17 -8.19 -15.63 56.92
C ALA A 17 -8.34 -14.21 56.38
N ASP A 18 -7.22 -13.57 56.03
CA ASP A 18 -7.23 -12.37 55.20
C ASP A 18 -7.77 -12.76 53.83
N VAL A 19 -9.04 -12.42 53.60
CA VAL A 19 -9.63 -12.40 52.27
C VAL A 19 -8.89 -11.32 51.48
N LEU A 20 -7.88 -11.73 50.70
CA LEU A 20 -7.30 -10.85 49.71
C LEU A 20 -8.42 -10.39 48.77
N PRO A 21 -8.60 -9.07 48.55
CA PRO A 21 -9.53 -8.62 47.53
C PRO A 21 -9.07 -9.20 46.19
N ILE A 22 -9.97 -9.93 45.53
CA ILE A 22 -9.84 -10.34 44.13
C ILE A 22 -9.51 -9.05 43.36
N PRO A 23 -8.43 -9.00 42.54
CA PRO A 23 -8.22 -7.86 41.66
C PRO A 23 -9.47 -7.74 40.80
N LEU A 24 -10.19 -6.63 40.99
CA LEU A 24 -11.28 -6.22 40.11
C LEU A 24 -10.74 -6.35 38.70
N GLY A 25 -11.42 -7.18 37.91
CA GLY A 25 -10.93 -7.67 36.63
C GLY A 25 -10.36 -6.56 35.78
N ASP A 26 -9.31 -6.90 35.04
CA ASP A 26 -8.70 -6.07 34.02
C ASP A 26 -9.80 -5.33 33.27
N GLU A 27 -9.82 -4.01 33.48
CA GLU A 27 -10.63 -3.07 32.73
C GLU A 27 -10.35 -3.38 31.26
N ALA A 28 -11.30 -3.97 30.56
CA ALA A 28 -11.15 -4.32 29.15
C ALA A 28 -10.77 -3.03 28.43
N ALA A 29 -9.50 -2.89 28.07
CA ALA A 29 -8.96 -1.67 27.50
C ALA A 29 -9.85 -1.26 26.32
N SER A 30 -10.53 -0.11 26.47
CA SER A 30 -11.41 0.42 25.45
C SER A 30 -10.64 0.48 24.14
N PRO A 31 -11.17 -0.04 23.02
CA PRO A 31 -10.44 -0.09 21.77
C PRO A 31 -10.06 1.33 21.37
N THR A 32 -8.76 1.56 21.15
CA THR A 32 -8.25 2.84 20.69
C THR A 32 -9.00 3.29 19.43
N PRO A 33 -9.44 4.56 19.34
CA PRO A 33 -10.10 5.08 18.15
C PRO A 33 -9.31 4.78 16.87
N TYR A 34 -9.98 4.49 15.76
CA TYR A 34 -9.32 4.17 14.48
C TYR A 34 -8.30 5.23 14.05
N ILE A 35 -8.58 6.51 14.31
CA ILE A 35 -7.70 7.63 13.96
C ILE A 35 -6.33 7.53 14.65
N GLU A 36 -6.26 6.97 15.86
CA GLU A 36 -5.01 6.84 16.62
C GLU A 36 -4.03 5.85 15.99
N LYS A 37 -4.49 5.02 15.05
CA LYS A 37 -3.62 4.10 14.30
C LYS A 37 -2.76 4.79 13.25
N PHE A 38 -2.99 6.07 12.97
CA PHE A 38 -2.27 6.86 11.98
C PHE A 38 -1.30 7.85 12.63
N SER A 39 -0.29 8.26 11.87
CA SER A 39 0.70 9.26 12.29
C SER A 39 0.09 10.63 12.63
N ASP A 40 0.67 11.33 13.60
CA ASP A 40 0.24 12.70 13.96
C ASP A 40 0.20 13.64 12.76
N LYS A 41 1.14 13.46 11.84
CA LYS A 41 1.25 14.24 10.60
C LYS A 41 -0.03 14.20 9.79
N ILE A 42 -0.64 13.03 9.61
CA ILE A 42 -1.86 12.87 8.81
C ILE A 42 -3.13 13.14 9.62
N ARG A 43 -3.10 12.83 10.93
CA ARG A 43 -4.21 13.13 11.86
C ARG A 43 -4.50 14.62 11.95
N ASN A 44 -3.46 15.45 11.96
CA ASN A 44 -3.59 16.90 12.12
C ASN A 44 -3.81 17.67 10.80
N VAL A 45 -3.89 16.97 9.65
CA VAL A 45 -4.21 17.63 8.37
C VAL A 45 -5.65 18.15 8.35
N SER A 46 -5.81 19.40 7.90
CA SER A 46 -7.08 19.99 7.49
C SER A 46 -7.24 19.96 5.97
N CYS A 47 -8.28 19.28 5.47
CA CYS A 47 -8.55 19.19 4.03
C CYS A 47 -8.91 20.53 3.38
N SER A 48 -9.33 21.53 4.15
CA SER A 48 -9.59 22.88 3.63
C SER A 48 -8.34 23.53 3.00
N SER A 49 -7.13 23.15 3.45
CA SER A 49 -5.87 23.64 2.91
C SER A 49 -5.39 22.89 1.66
N TYR A 50 -5.94 21.71 1.39
CA TYR A 50 -5.51 20.82 0.30
C TYR A 50 -6.52 20.71 -0.84
N GLY A 51 -7.80 20.99 -0.57
CA GLY A 51 -8.89 20.81 -1.53
C GLY A 51 -9.19 19.34 -1.82
N GLU A 52 -9.97 19.09 -2.87
CA GLU A 52 -10.32 17.71 -3.25
C GLU A 52 -9.14 16.95 -3.85
N GLY A 53 -8.95 15.71 -3.39
CA GLY A 53 -7.91 14.81 -3.89
C GLY A 53 -7.44 13.79 -2.87
N ALA A 54 -6.51 12.95 -3.29
CA ALA A 54 -5.79 12.04 -2.42
C ALA A 54 -4.33 12.54 -2.25
N PHE A 55 -3.74 12.32 -1.08
CA PHE A 55 -2.47 12.90 -0.70
C PHE A 55 -1.67 11.95 0.19
N VAL A 56 -0.35 11.96 0.05
CA VAL A 56 0.60 11.15 0.84
C VAL A 56 1.79 12.00 1.28
N PHE A 57 2.33 11.72 2.47
CA PHE A 57 3.56 12.35 2.95
C PHE A 57 4.76 11.42 2.75
N GLY A 58 5.80 11.92 2.08
CA GLY A 58 7.03 11.16 1.88
C GLY A 58 6.80 9.75 1.33
N CYS A 59 7.62 8.81 1.79
CA CYS A 59 7.38 7.38 1.61
C CYS A 59 6.54 6.86 2.78
N SER A 60 5.26 6.58 2.55
CA SER A 60 4.35 6.11 3.60
C SER A 60 3.33 5.12 3.05
N ASP A 61 2.91 4.19 3.90
CA ASP A 61 1.73 3.35 3.69
C ASP A 61 0.44 4.08 4.06
N GLU A 62 0.53 5.20 4.78
CA GLU A 62 -0.57 6.05 5.17
C GLU A 62 -0.81 7.14 4.14
N TYR A 63 -2.05 7.30 3.71
CA TYR A 63 -2.46 8.38 2.83
C TYR A 63 -3.87 8.84 3.18
N PHE A 64 -4.25 10.03 2.73
CA PHE A 64 -5.54 10.61 3.06
C PHE A 64 -6.26 11.11 1.81
N VAL A 65 -7.59 11.02 1.84
CA VAL A 65 -8.47 11.50 0.77
C VAL A 65 -9.34 12.61 1.34
N CYS A 66 -9.31 13.75 0.67
CA CYS A 66 -10.18 14.89 0.93
C CYS A 66 -11.31 14.89 -0.10
N ARG A 67 -12.56 14.91 0.37
CA ARG A 67 -13.76 14.95 -0.49
C ARG A 67 -14.64 16.12 -0.12
N ALA A 68 -15.11 16.87 -1.12
CA ALA A 68 -16.08 17.93 -0.88
C ALA A 68 -17.41 17.36 -0.36
N PHE A 69 -17.96 18.00 0.66
CA PHE A 69 -19.29 17.73 1.20
C PHE A 69 -19.97 19.07 1.52
N GLY A 70 -20.74 19.58 0.57
CA GLY A 70 -21.24 20.96 0.64
C GLY A 70 -20.07 21.96 0.65
N SER A 71 -20.04 22.84 1.65
CA SER A 71 -18.99 23.86 1.82
C SER A 71 -17.80 23.40 2.68
N VAL A 72 -17.77 22.13 3.10
CA VAL A 72 -16.67 21.57 3.90
C VAL A 72 -16.00 20.40 3.19
N TYR A 73 -14.82 20.01 3.66
CA TYR A 73 -14.13 18.82 3.18
C TYR A 73 -14.11 17.74 4.27
N LEU A 74 -14.51 16.52 3.90
CA LEU A 74 -14.33 15.33 4.73
C LEU A 74 -12.97 14.71 4.46
N LYS A 75 -12.32 14.22 5.52
CA LYS A 75 -11.04 13.50 5.47
C LYS A 75 -11.27 12.01 5.70
N TYR A 76 -10.72 11.20 4.81
CA TYR A 76 -10.66 9.74 4.95
C TYR A 76 -9.20 9.34 5.08
N LEU A 77 -8.86 8.55 6.10
CA LEU A 77 -7.52 8.02 6.32
C LEU A 77 -7.46 6.59 5.78
N MET A 78 -6.38 6.28 5.08
CA MET A 78 -6.25 5.04 4.32
C MET A 78 -4.85 4.45 4.55
N HIS A 79 -4.79 3.12 4.64
CA HIS A 79 -3.53 2.39 4.61
C HIS A 79 -3.40 1.61 3.31
N CYS A 80 -2.16 1.48 2.85
CA CYS A 80 -1.81 0.44 1.89
C CYS A 80 -1.83 -0.95 2.54
N PRO A 81 -2.23 -1.99 1.79
CA PRO A 81 -2.23 -3.35 2.29
C PRO A 81 -0.81 -3.89 2.45
N TYR A 82 -0.70 -5.06 3.07
CA TYR A 82 0.52 -5.85 3.02
C TYR A 82 0.63 -6.54 1.65
N GLY A 83 1.84 -6.56 1.09
CA GLY A 83 2.15 -7.29 -0.13
C GLY A 83 2.29 -8.79 0.13
N ILE A 84 2.47 -9.57 -0.94
CA ILE A 84 2.59 -11.03 -0.88
C ILE A 84 3.80 -11.52 -0.06
N HIS A 85 4.81 -10.67 0.13
CA HIS A 85 5.98 -10.96 0.93
C HIS A 85 5.83 -10.53 2.41
N GLY A 86 4.62 -10.20 2.86
CA GLY A 86 4.33 -9.80 4.25
C GLY A 86 4.82 -8.40 4.62
N GLN A 87 5.48 -7.68 3.70
CA GLN A 87 5.89 -6.29 3.88
C GLN A 87 4.77 -5.32 3.51
N ARG A 88 4.71 -4.19 4.21
CA ARG A 88 3.75 -3.12 3.92
C ARG A 88 4.06 -2.49 2.56
N LEU A 89 3.05 -2.33 1.72
CA LEU A 89 3.19 -1.55 0.49
C LEU A 89 3.13 -0.05 0.82
N MET A 90 3.72 0.77 -0.04
CA MET A 90 3.80 2.22 0.13
C MET A 90 2.99 2.89 -0.97
N MET A 91 2.33 4.00 -0.67
CA MET A 91 1.54 4.71 -1.68
C MET A 91 2.46 5.36 -2.70
N ASN A 92 2.29 5.01 -3.98
CA ASN A 92 3.00 5.61 -5.09
C ASN A 92 2.19 6.79 -5.64
N PRO A 93 2.62 8.04 -5.39
CA PRO A 93 1.85 9.22 -5.78
C PRO A 93 1.77 9.41 -7.30
N LYS A 94 2.53 8.67 -8.11
CA LYS A 94 2.55 8.82 -9.58
C LYS A 94 1.43 8.07 -10.30
N ASN A 95 0.94 6.99 -9.72
CA ASN A 95 -0.01 6.07 -10.37
C ASN A 95 -1.22 5.72 -9.49
N ASP A 96 -1.33 6.27 -8.27
CA ASP A 96 -2.42 5.98 -7.31
C ASP A 96 -2.51 4.48 -6.95
N GLN A 97 -1.34 3.85 -6.77
CA GLN A 97 -1.23 2.44 -6.41
C GLN A 97 -0.37 2.26 -5.18
N CYS A 98 -0.71 1.25 -4.37
CA CYS A 98 0.17 0.75 -3.34
C CYS A 98 1.23 -0.15 -3.98
N ASP A 99 2.49 0.26 -3.89
CA ASP A 99 3.62 -0.32 -4.59
C ASP A 99 4.70 -0.76 -3.62
N TYR A 100 5.62 -1.60 -4.09
CA TYR A 100 6.80 -1.92 -3.30
C TYR A 100 7.73 -0.70 -3.16
N PRO A 101 8.35 -0.48 -1.98
CA PRO A 101 9.19 0.69 -1.73
C PRO A 101 10.27 0.92 -2.80
N TYR A 102 10.91 -0.13 -3.31
CA TYR A 102 11.96 -0.02 -4.32
C TYR A 102 11.46 0.48 -5.70
N ARG A 103 10.15 0.45 -5.97
CA ARG A 103 9.54 0.99 -7.20
C ARG A 103 9.15 2.46 -7.06
N ILE A 104 9.26 3.03 -5.87
CA ILE A 104 8.80 4.38 -5.56
C ILE A 104 10.00 5.29 -5.34
N ASN A 105 10.13 6.33 -6.16
CA ASN A 105 11.29 7.21 -6.12
C ASN A 105 11.50 7.89 -4.76
N VAL A 106 10.43 8.39 -4.11
CA VAL A 106 10.50 9.05 -2.80
C VAL A 106 10.98 8.09 -1.70
N CYS A 107 10.66 6.80 -1.82
CA CYS A 107 11.13 5.75 -0.93
C CYS A 107 12.60 5.42 -1.16
N VAL A 108 13.01 5.24 -2.41
CA VAL A 108 14.42 4.93 -2.78
C VAL A 108 15.36 6.07 -2.37
N GLN A 109 14.91 7.32 -2.51
CA GLN A 109 15.70 8.50 -2.17
C GLN A 109 15.65 8.86 -0.67
N ALA A 110 14.88 8.12 0.14
CA ALA A 110 14.65 8.38 1.56
C ALA A 110 14.30 9.86 1.85
N ILE A 111 13.51 10.48 0.96
CA ILE A 111 13.10 11.87 1.13
C ILE A 111 11.98 11.92 2.16
N ASP A 112 12.27 12.47 3.34
CA ASP A 112 11.23 12.88 4.27
C ASP A 112 10.68 14.25 3.83
N SER A 113 9.46 14.23 3.28
CA SER A 113 8.77 15.45 2.86
C SER A 113 7.74 15.83 3.90
N THR A 114 7.91 17.00 4.52
CA THR A 114 6.91 17.62 5.41
C THR A 114 5.64 18.05 4.66
N ASN A 115 5.73 18.27 3.34
CA ASN A 115 4.60 18.62 2.50
C ASN A 115 3.92 17.38 1.91
N ALA A 116 2.59 17.38 1.88
CA ALA A 116 1.84 16.29 1.27
C ALA A 116 1.91 16.39 -0.25
N THR A 117 2.25 15.28 -0.89
CA THR A 117 2.23 15.15 -2.35
C THR A 117 0.82 14.77 -2.77
N LYS A 118 0.22 15.51 -3.71
CA LYS A 118 -1.06 15.14 -4.32
C LYS A 118 -0.85 13.90 -5.19
N ILE A 119 -1.65 12.87 -4.96
CA ILE A 119 -1.61 11.61 -5.70
C ILE A 119 -2.28 11.82 -7.05
N PHE A 120 -1.55 11.47 -8.10
CA PHE A 120 -2.04 11.54 -9.47
C PHE A 120 -2.78 10.25 -9.83
N ARG A 121 -4.11 10.35 -9.98
CA ARG A 121 -4.89 9.25 -10.56
C ARG A 121 -4.58 9.15 -12.04
N LYS A 122 -3.81 8.14 -12.40
CA LYS A 122 -3.64 7.79 -13.80
C LYS A 122 -4.98 7.33 -14.36
N LYS A 123 -5.32 7.81 -15.56
CA LYS A 123 -6.51 7.31 -16.27
C LYS A 123 -6.35 5.79 -16.45
N PRO A 124 -7.33 4.97 -16.05
CA PRO A 124 -7.22 3.52 -16.19
C PRO A 124 -7.03 3.16 -17.66
N PHE A 125 -6.15 2.21 -17.91
CA PHE A 125 -5.97 1.66 -19.25
C PHE A 125 -7.28 0.97 -19.68
N SER A 126 -7.65 1.09 -20.95
CA SER A 126 -8.86 0.48 -21.47
C SER A 126 -8.59 -0.18 -22.82
N CYS A 127 -9.08 -1.41 -22.95
CA CYS A 127 -9.12 -2.17 -24.20
C CYS A 127 -10.33 -1.80 -25.08
N ARG A 128 -11.19 -0.88 -24.65
CA ARG A 128 -12.31 -0.40 -25.45
C ARG A 128 -11.78 0.22 -26.75
N ASN A 129 -12.21 -0.32 -27.89
CA ASN A 129 -11.79 0.08 -29.24
C ASN A 129 -10.30 -0.20 -29.56
N ARG A 130 -9.65 -1.11 -28.83
CA ARG A 130 -8.33 -1.64 -29.20
C ARG A 130 -8.47 -3.02 -29.83
N THR A 131 -7.59 -3.36 -30.75
CA THR A 131 -7.50 -4.72 -31.29
C THR A 131 -6.90 -5.65 -30.26
N ASP A 132 -7.14 -6.95 -30.41
CA ASP A 132 -6.50 -7.94 -29.57
C ASP A 132 -4.98 -7.88 -29.72
N GLY A 133 -4.25 -8.00 -28.61
CA GLY A 133 -2.80 -7.85 -28.58
C GLY A 133 -2.25 -7.28 -27.28
N TYR A 134 -0.94 -7.09 -27.23
CA TYR A 134 -0.24 -6.55 -26.07
C TYR A 134 0.05 -5.04 -26.22
N TYR A 135 -0.02 -4.31 -25.12
CA TYR A 135 0.12 -2.86 -25.07
C TYR A 135 0.92 -2.43 -23.85
N ALA A 136 1.79 -1.43 -24.03
CA ALA A 136 2.42 -0.75 -22.91
C ALA A 136 1.37 0.10 -22.18
N MET A 137 1.29 -0.05 -20.84
CA MET A 137 0.38 0.75 -20.01
C MET A 137 0.95 2.14 -19.69
N ASP A 138 2.27 2.30 -19.77
CA ASP A 138 3.00 3.57 -19.66
C ASP A 138 4.28 3.52 -20.50
N SER A 139 4.92 4.68 -20.67
CA SER A 139 6.34 4.74 -21.00
C SER A 139 7.16 4.00 -19.93
N CYS A 140 7.87 2.94 -20.33
CA CYS A 140 8.71 2.16 -19.43
C CYS A 140 7.92 1.62 -18.22
N SER A 141 6.86 0.85 -18.45
CA SER A 141 6.03 0.26 -17.39
C SER A 141 6.43 -1.18 -17.09
N HIS A 142 6.51 -1.52 -15.80
CA HIS A 142 6.68 -2.91 -15.35
C HIS A 142 5.40 -3.74 -15.58
N GLU A 143 4.25 -3.06 -15.62
CA GLU A 143 2.96 -3.62 -16.00
C GLU A 143 2.68 -3.40 -17.49
N TYR A 144 2.12 -4.40 -18.15
CA TYR A 144 1.64 -4.29 -19.52
C TYR A 144 0.27 -4.91 -19.67
N ALA A 145 -0.48 -4.45 -20.66
CA ALA A 145 -1.83 -4.88 -20.92
C ALA A 145 -1.85 -5.90 -22.05
N GLN A 146 -2.73 -6.87 -21.95
CA GLN A 146 -3.17 -7.71 -23.05
C GLN A 146 -4.68 -7.48 -23.25
N CYS A 147 -5.06 -7.09 -24.45
CA CYS A 147 -6.46 -6.99 -24.85
C CYS A 147 -6.88 -8.27 -25.57
N ILE A 148 -7.98 -8.87 -25.14
CA ILE A 148 -8.61 -10.03 -25.79
C ILE A 148 -10.12 -9.82 -25.80
N GLY A 149 -10.75 -9.76 -26.97
CA GLY A 149 -12.19 -9.50 -27.11
C GLY A 149 -12.66 -8.21 -26.43
N GLY A 150 -11.78 -7.20 -26.34
CA GLY A 150 -12.05 -5.94 -25.62
C GLY A 150 -11.89 -5.99 -24.09
N TYR A 151 -11.50 -7.14 -23.52
CA TYR A 151 -11.20 -7.29 -22.10
C TYR A 151 -9.73 -7.01 -21.79
N LEU A 152 -9.48 -6.35 -20.65
CA LEU A 152 -8.13 -6.02 -20.17
C LEU A 152 -7.59 -7.12 -19.25
N HIS A 153 -6.45 -7.68 -19.61
CA HIS A 153 -5.63 -8.53 -18.76
C HIS A 153 -4.32 -7.79 -18.46
N VAL A 154 -4.02 -7.55 -17.19
CA VAL A 154 -2.78 -6.89 -16.78
C VAL A 154 -1.74 -7.96 -16.43
N HIS A 155 -0.55 -7.79 -16.97
CA HIS A 155 0.60 -8.66 -16.77
C HIS A 155 1.76 -7.89 -16.16
N LEU A 156 2.65 -8.61 -15.47
CA LEU A 156 3.87 -8.08 -14.87
C LEU A 156 5.08 -8.64 -15.61
N CYS A 157 6.12 -7.83 -15.78
CA CYS A 157 7.40 -8.36 -16.22
C CYS A 157 8.00 -9.35 -15.19
N PRO A 158 8.78 -10.36 -15.63
CA PRO A 158 9.26 -11.42 -14.75
C PRO A 158 10.10 -10.93 -13.58
N THR A 159 10.90 -9.88 -13.79
CA THR A 159 11.74 -9.29 -12.74
C THR A 159 11.35 -7.84 -12.47
N PRO A 160 11.53 -7.35 -11.22
CA PRO A 160 11.16 -5.99 -10.81
C PRO A 160 11.95 -4.86 -11.52
N TYR A 161 13.01 -5.21 -12.26
CA TYR A 161 13.90 -4.25 -12.95
C TYR A 161 13.70 -4.25 -14.46
N GLU A 162 12.79 -5.07 -14.95
CA GLU A 162 12.39 -5.12 -16.35
C GLU A 162 11.06 -4.39 -16.56
N PHE A 163 10.92 -3.89 -17.78
CA PHE A 163 9.84 -3.03 -18.24
C PHE A 163 9.47 -3.43 -19.66
N TYR A 164 8.19 -3.42 -19.98
CA TYR A 164 7.70 -3.91 -21.26
C TYR A 164 8.06 -2.93 -22.41
N ASP A 165 8.77 -3.42 -23.42
CA ASP A 165 9.03 -2.71 -24.68
C ASP A 165 8.07 -3.23 -25.77
N LEU A 166 7.12 -2.38 -26.17
CA LEU A 166 6.13 -2.72 -27.20
C LEU A 166 6.76 -3.01 -28.57
N ARG A 167 7.94 -2.43 -28.85
CA ARG A 167 8.61 -2.59 -30.14
C ARG A 167 9.21 -3.98 -30.32
N THR A 168 9.63 -4.62 -29.22
CA THR A 168 10.16 -5.99 -29.21
C THR A 168 9.12 -7.01 -28.75
N GLY A 169 8.05 -6.56 -28.08
CA GLY A 169 7.05 -7.43 -27.47
C GLY A 169 7.57 -8.16 -26.23
N THR A 170 8.64 -7.65 -25.60
CA THR A 170 9.33 -8.32 -24.50
C THR A 170 9.61 -7.39 -23.33
N CYS A 171 9.83 -7.97 -22.16
CA CYS A 171 10.33 -7.25 -20.99
C CYS A 171 11.85 -7.04 -21.13
N GLU A 172 12.27 -5.78 -21.02
CA GLU A 172 13.65 -5.35 -21.18
C GLU A 172 14.09 -4.48 -20.02
N TYR A 173 15.41 -4.35 -19.83
CA TYR A 173 15.95 -3.48 -18.80
C TYR A 173 15.56 -2.02 -19.03
N LYS A 174 15.38 -1.29 -17.93
CA LYS A 174 15.00 0.14 -17.93
C LYS A 174 15.84 1.02 -18.87
N SER A 175 17.13 0.70 -19.05
CA SER A 175 18.06 1.43 -19.92
C SER A 175 17.68 1.39 -21.40
N LYS A 176 16.93 0.37 -21.83
CA LYS A 176 16.50 0.17 -23.22
C LYS A 176 15.11 0.71 -23.52
N CYS A 177 14.37 1.14 -22.50
CA CYS A 177 12.98 1.50 -22.70
C CYS A 177 12.81 2.82 -23.50
N PRO A 178 11.85 2.88 -24.43
CA PRO A 178 11.55 4.11 -25.17
C PRO A 178 11.02 5.20 -24.23
N LYS A 179 11.57 6.42 -24.34
CA LYS A 179 11.15 7.59 -23.53
C LYS A 179 9.88 8.27 -24.05
N THR A 180 9.28 7.79 -25.14
CA THR A 180 8.10 8.40 -25.77
C THR A 180 6.83 7.63 -25.44
N SER A 181 5.78 8.35 -25.08
CA SER A 181 4.43 7.85 -24.75
C SER A 181 3.85 6.91 -25.83
N PRO A 182 3.11 5.84 -25.47
CA PRO A 182 2.63 4.83 -26.41
C PRO A 182 1.41 5.23 -27.27
N ASP A 183 1.08 6.52 -27.42
CA ASP A 183 -0.04 6.95 -28.27
C ASP A 183 0.36 7.41 -29.68
N ALA A 184 1.62 7.21 -30.07
CA ALA A 184 2.08 7.42 -31.43
C ALA A 184 2.51 6.10 -32.05
N THR A 185 1.59 5.45 -32.79
CA THR A 185 1.74 5.17 -34.23
C THR A 185 0.92 3.96 -34.62
N ASN A 186 -0.08 4.19 -35.47
CA ASN A 186 -0.60 3.20 -36.40
C ASN A 186 0.56 2.56 -37.18
N ALA A 187 0.98 1.35 -36.81
CA ALA A 187 1.69 0.45 -37.71
C ALA A 187 0.63 -0.54 -38.23
N SER A 188 -0.06 -0.23 -39.33
CA SER A 188 0.39 -0.59 -40.67
C SER A 188 0.81 -2.06 -40.73
N ASN A 189 -0.15 -2.90 -41.13
CA ASN A 189 0.01 -4.18 -41.81
C ASN A 189 1.22 -5.06 -41.46
N SER A 190 0.93 -6.17 -40.77
CA SER A 190 1.53 -7.46 -41.09
C SER A 190 0.50 -8.57 -40.83
N GLN A 191 -0.46 -8.70 -41.76
CA GLN A 191 -1.02 -10.02 -42.07
C GLN A 191 0.02 -10.79 -42.86
N SER A 192 0.38 -11.99 -42.40
CA SER A 192 0.60 -13.21 -43.20
C SER A 192 1.29 -14.23 -42.27
N GLN A 193 0.52 -15.14 -41.65
CA GLN A 193 0.04 -16.42 -42.18
C GLN A 193 1.04 -17.55 -41.94
N ASP A 194 0.65 -18.48 -41.07
CA ASP A 194 1.04 -19.88 -41.20
C ASP A 194 0.60 -20.38 -42.58
N ALA A 195 1.52 -20.97 -43.33
CA ALA A 195 1.20 -21.89 -44.41
C ALA A 195 2.28 -22.97 -44.50
N GLU A 196 1.80 -24.19 -44.39
CA GLU A 196 2.49 -25.45 -44.56
C GLU A 196 2.92 -25.68 -46.02
N GLN A 197 3.86 -26.63 -46.18
CA GLN A 197 4.29 -27.36 -47.38
C GLN A 197 5.49 -26.83 -48.16
N VAL A 198 6.58 -27.61 -48.13
CA VAL A 198 7.47 -27.81 -49.28
C VAL A 198 7.79 -29.30 -49.39
N ASN A 199 7.19 -29.90 -50.43
CA ASN A 199 7.74 -30.82 -51.43
C ASN A 199 9.02 -31.60 -51.09
#